data_AF-A0A7S3RFT0-F1
#
_entry.id   AF-A0A7S3RFT0-F1
#
_cell.length_a   1.000
_cell.length_b   1.000
_cell.length_c   1.000
_cell.angle_alpha   90.00
_cell.angle_beta   90.00
_cell.angle_gamma   90.00
#
_symmetry.space_group_name_H-M   'P 1'
#
loop_
_entity.id
_entity.type
_entity.pdbx_description
1 polymer ?
#
loop_
_entity_poly.entity_id
_entity_poly.type
_entity_poly.pdbx_seq_one_letter_code
_entity_poly.pdbx_strand_id
1 'polypeptide(L)'
;ALQGAMEVTQADLRAQCAEQHDAFAWCVHRAGGSVNSAQCDAERLALERCATGIVQMVRRINEACDKQYTTFETCARRAKQRGECGAQEEAFWKCAEPFTKEVIRE
;
A
#
# COMPACT_ATOMS: atom_id res chain seq x y z
N ALA A 1 -11.75 -14.34 -14.99
CA ALA A 1 -10.37 -13.86 -14.77
C ALA A 1 -10.48 -12.47 -14.18
N LEU A 2 -10.01 -12.27 -12.94
CA LEU A 2 -10.02 -10.99 -12.25
C LEU A 2 -8.91 -10.12 -12.85
N GLN A 3 -9.23 -9.32 -13.87
CA GLN A 3 -8.33 -8.32 -14.44
C GLN A 3 -8.83 -6.94 -13.99
N GLY A 4 -8.41 -6.51 -12.79
CA GLY A 4 -8.82 -5.21 -12.23
C GLY A 4 -8.58 -5.05 -10.73
N ALA A 5 -7.61 -5.75 -10.13
CA ALA A 5 -7.30 -5.56 -8.72
C ALA A 5 -6.09 -4.63 -8.57
N MET A 6 -6.17 -3.68 -7.64
CA MET A 6 -5.02 -2.90 -7.22
C MET A 6 -3.98 -3.82 -6.56
N GLU A 7 -2.76 -3.80 -7.08
CA GLU A 7 -1.64 -4.58 -6.55
C GLU A 7 -0.79 -3.73 -5.61
N VAL A 8 -0.31 -4.34 -4.53
CA VAL A 8 0.67 -3.73 -3.62
C VAL A 8 2.05 -4.24 -3.99
N THR A 9 2.92 -3.35 -4.45
CA THR A 9 4.31 -3.70 -4.77
C THR A 9 5.21 -3.57 -3.54
N GLN A 10 6.39 -4.18 -3.61
CA GLN A 10 7.42 -3.98 -2.59
C GLN A 10 7.87 -2.51 -2.48
N ALA A 11 7.82 -1.76 -3.60
CA ALA A 11 8.12 -0.33 -3.60
C ALA A 11 7.07 0.47 -2.83
N ASP A 12 5.78 0.13 -2.99
CA ASP A 12 4.69 0.76 -2.24
C ASP A 12 4.82 0.52 -0.74
N LEU A 13 5.13 -0.73 -0.34
CA LEU A 13 5.36 -1.08 1.06
C LEU A 13 6.57 -0.34 1.64
N ARG A 14 7.67 -0.24 0.90
CA ARG A 14 8.83 0.54 1.33
C ARG A 14 8.52 2.02 1.49
N ALA A 15 7.74 2.60 0.58
CA ALA A 15 7.38 4.01 0.64
C ALA A 15 6.44 4.31 1.81
N GLN A 16 5.41 3.48 2.02
CA GLN A 16 4.42 3.69 3.07
C GLN A 16 4.93 3.29 4.47
N CYS A 17 5.80 2.29 4.57
CA CYS A 17 6.43 1.85 5.82
C CYS A 17 7.88 2.32 5.96
N ALA A 18 8.24 3.48 5.38
CA ALA A 18 9.62 3.94 5.31
C ALA A 18 10.27 4.04 6.71
N GLU A 19 9.54 4.58 7.68
CA GLU A 19 10.03 4.70 9.05
C GLU A 19 10.35 3.35 9.70
N GLN A 20 9.43 2.38 9.60
CA GLN A 20 9.63 1.05 10.18
C GLN A 20 10.73 0.28 9.45
N HIS A 21 10.85 0.50 8.13
CA HIS A 21 11.89 -0.10 7.31
C HIS A 21 13.28 0.45 7.71
N ASP A 22 13.40 1.76 7.91
CA ASP A 22 14.65 2.40 8.34
C ASP A 22 15.02 2.00 9.77
N ALA A 23 14.05 1.93 10.69
CA ALA A 23 14.27 1.46 12.05
C ALA A 23 14.79 0.01 12.07
N PHE A 24 14.18 -0.88 11.29
CA PHE A 24 14.66 -2.27 11.18
C PHE A 24 16.04 -2.34 10.54
N ALA A 25 16.29 -1.61 9.45
CA ALA A 25 17.59 -1.57 8.79
C ALA A 25 18.71 -1.07 9.73
N TRP A 26 18.41 -0.04 10.53
CA TRP A 26 19.36 0.48 11.51
C TRP A 26 19.62 -0.51 12.66
N CYS A 27 18.59 -1.23 13.11
CA CYS A 27 18.78 -2.30 14.08
C CYS A 27 19.68 -3.42 13.53
N VAL A 28 19.41 -3.88 12.31
CA VAL A 28 20.22 -4.91 11.64
C VAL A 28 21.67 -4.47 11.50
N HIS A 29 21.89 -3.20 11.14
CA HIS A 29 23.24 -2.63 11.08
C HIS A 29 23.96 -2.70 12.44
N ARG A 30 23.30 -2.31 13.53
CA ARG A 30 23.86 -2.40 14.90
C ARG A 30 24.09 -3.84 15.36
N ALA A 31 23.27 -4.78 14.92
CA ALA A 31 23.41 -6.20 15.22
C ALA A 31 24.47 -6.92 14.36
N GLY A 32 25.36 -6.17 13.68
CA GLY A 32 26.42 -6.74 12.85
C GLY A 32 25.92 -7.32 11.52
N GLY A 33 24.77 -6.85 11.02
CA GLY A 33 24.18 -7.29 9.75
C GLY A 33 23.24 -8.50 9.86
N SER A 34 22.96 -9.00 11.06
CA SER A 34 22.05 -10.13 11.26
C SER A 34 20.58 -9.70 11.21
N VAL A 35 19.89 -10.06 10.11
CA VAL A 35 18.44 -9.84 9.95
C VAL A 35 17.57 -10.69 10.87
N ASN A 36 18.14 -11.74 11.46
CA ASN A 36 17.47 -12.67 12.38
C ASN A 36 17.90 -12.44 13.84
N SER A 37 18.49 -11.29 14.15
CA SER A 37 18.83 -10.94 15.52
C SER A 37 17.56 -10.74 16.33
N ALA A 38 17.42 -11.47 17.45
CA ALA A 38 16.33 -11.28 18.41
C ALA A 38 16.29 -9.83 18.97
N GLN A 39 17.41 -9.11 18.90
CA GLN A 39 17.48 -7.69 19.29
C GLN A 39 16.67 -6.78 18.37
N CYS A 40 16.29 -7.25 17.18
CA CYS A 40 15.52 -6.50 16.18
C CYS A 40 14.09 -7.03 16.00
N ASP A 41 13.62 -7.92 16.89
CA ASP A 41 12.28 -8.50 16.78
C ASP A 41 11.18 -7.44 16.90
N ALA A 42 11.40 -6.39 17.71
CA ALA A 42 10.43 -5.31 17.89
C ALA A 42 10.27 -4.49 16.60
N GLU A 43 11.38 -4.10 15.97
CA GLU A 43 11.41 -3.36 14.71
C GLU A 43 10.89 -4.22 13.55
N ARG A 44 11.22 -5.52 13.52
CA ARG A 44 10.65 -6.45 12.54
C ARG A 44 9.13 -6.53 12.67
N LEU A 45 8.62 -6.71 13.88
CA LEU A 45 7.18 -6.78 14.14
C LEU A 45 6.47 -5.46 13.78
N ALA A 46 7.11 -4.32 14.01
CA ALA A 46 6.57 -3.02 13.59
C ALA A 46 6.47 -2.92 12.05
N LEU A 47 7.51 -3.33 11.32
CA LEU A 47 7.51 -3.36 9.85
C LEU A 47 6.46 -4.34 9.30
N GLU A 48 6.34 -5.54 9.89
CA GLU A 48 5.33 -6.53 9.51
C GLU A 48 3.91 -6.02 9.74
N ARG A 49 3.65 -5.34 10.87
CA ARG A 49 2.35 -4.71 11.15
C ARG A 49 2.00 -3.64 10.12
N CYS A 50 2.93 -2.75 9.81
CA CYS A 50 2.71 -1.72 8.79
C CYS A 50 2.39 -2.35 7.42
N ALA A 51 3.20 -3.33 6.98
CA ALA A 51 2.98 -3.99 5.70
C ALA A 51 1.64 -4.74 5.66
N THR A 52 1.29 -5.43 6.75
CA THR A 52 0.00 -6.12 6.89
C THR A 52 -1.17 -5.14 6.83
N GLY A 53 -1.07 -4.00 7.52
CA GLY A 53 -2.08 -2.95 7.50
C GLY A 53 -2.36 -2.43 6.09
N ILE A 54 -1.31 -2.15 5.31
CA ILE A 54 -1.45 -1.69 3.92
C ILE A 54 -2.10 -2.76 3.04
N VAL A 55 -1.66 -4.02 3.14
CA VAL A 55 -2.23 -5.12 2.34
C VAL A 55 -3.72 -5.32 2.68
N GLN A 56 -4.09 -5.25 3.96
CA GLN A 56 -5.48 -5.36 4.38
C GLN A 56 -6.31 -4.17 3.90
N MET A 57 -5.78 -2.95 3.96
CA MET A 57 -6.43 -1.75 3.41
C MET A 57 -6.69 -1.90 1.91
N VAL A 58 -5.66 -2.28 1.13
CA VAL A 58 -5.81 -2.46 -0.32
C VAL A 58 -6.78 -3.58 -0.64
N ARG A 59 -6.77 -4.67 0.14
CA ARG A 59 -7.77 -5.72 0.01
C ARG A 59 -9.19 -5.21 0.20
N ARG A 60 -9.44 -4.41 1.25
CA ARG A 60 -10.77 -3.80 1.49
C ARG A 60 -11.16 -2.86 0.36
N ILE A 61 -10.22 -2.06 -0.16
CA ILE A 61 -10.46 -1.19 -1.32
C ILE A 61 -10.82 -2.02 -2.55
N ASN A 62 -10.09 -3.11 -2.82
CA ASN A 62 -10.42 -4.01 -3.93
C ASN A 62 -11.83 -4.61 -3.73
N GLU A 63 -12.15 -5.12 -2.54
CA GLU A 63 -13.46 -5.71 -2.26
C GLU A 63 -14.62 -4.69 -2.41
N ALA A 64 -14.43 -3.44 -1.99
CA ALA A 64 -15.48 -2.42 -1.99
C ALA A 64 -15.55 -1.57 -3.28
N CYS A 65 -14.42 -1.37 -3.95
CA CYS A 65 -14.24 -0.38 -5.01
C CYS A 65 -13.71 -0.94 -6.33
N ASP A 66 -13.66 -2.28 -6.50
CA ASP A 66 -13.20 -2.96 -7.73
C ASP A 66 -13.83 -2.37 -9.01
N LYS A 67 -15.13 -2.07 -8.97
CA LYS A 67 -15.84 -1.49 -10.12
C LYS A 67 -15.30 -0.12 -10.52
N GLN A 68 -15.12 0.77 -9.55
CA GLN A 68 -14.59 2.11 -9.76
C GLN A 68 -13.14 2.04 -10.23
N TYR A 69 -12.33 1.18 -9.62
CA TYR A 69 -10.95 0.96 -10.00
C TYR A 69 -10.83 0.42 -11.43
N THR A 70 -11.60 -0.60 -11.79
CA THR A 70 -11.62 -1.17 -13.16
C THR A 70 -12.04 -0.13 -14.20
N THR A 71 -13.01 0.74 -13.85
CA THR A 71 -13.46 1.83 -14.73
C THR A 71 -12.35 2.85 -14.95
N PHE A 72 -11.66 3.24 -13.87
CA PHE A 72 -10.50 4.11 -13.90
C PHE A 72 -9.35 3.52 -14.71
N GLU A 73 -8.92 2.28 -14.44
CA GLU A 73 -7.84 1.62 -15.18
C GLU A 73 -8.16 1.45 -16.67
N THR A 74 -9.42 1.14 -17.00
CA THR A 74 -9.85 1.02 -18.39
C THR A 74 -9.77 2.35 -19.13
N CYS A 75 -10.14 3.44 -18.46
CA CYS A 75 -9.92 4.78 -19.00
C CYS A 75 -8.43 5.10 -19.14
N ALA A 76 -7.64 4.87 -18.08
CA ALA A 76 -6.21 5.20 -18.04
C ALA A 76 -5.41 4.48 -19.14
N ARG A 77 -5.77 3.23 -19.44
CA ARG A 77 -5.16 2.47 -20.56
C ARG A 77 -5.47 3.03 -21.95
N ARG A 78 -6.54 3.81 -22.09
CA ARG A 78 -7.00 4.39 -23.37
C ARG A 78 -6.68 5.87 -23.50
N ALA A 79 -6.47 6.56 -22.39
CA ALA A 79 -6.16 7.97 -22.34
C ALA A 79 -4.85 8.26 -23.08
N LYS A 80 -4.83 9.35 -23.84
CA LYS A 80 -3.60 9.82 -24.53
C LYS A 80 -2.82 10.80 -23.68
N GLN A 81 -3.49 11.43 -22.72
CA GLN A 81 -2.93 12.45 -21.84
C GLN A 81 -3.30 12.17 -20.39
N ARG A 82 -2.41 12.62 -19.49
CA ARG A 82 -2.67 12.65 -18.05
C ARG A 82 -3.87 13.58 -17.79
N GLY A 83 -4.90 13.09 -17.10
CA GLY A 83 -6.07 13.87 -16.70
C GLY A 83 -7.36 13.63 -17.50
N GLU A 84 -7.32 12.88 -18.61
CA GLU A 84 -8.54 12.51 -19.36
C GLU A 84 -9.52 11.65 -18.53
N CYS A 85 -9.01 11.00 -17.49
CA CYS A 85 -9.76 10.09 -16.62
C CYS A 85 -10.10 10.69 -15.25
N GLY A 86 -10.04 12.02 -15.10
CA GLY A 86 -10.20 12.69 -13.81
C GLY A 86 -11.50 12.34 -13.09
N ALA A 87 -12.61 12.19 -13.82
CA ALA A 87 -13.90 11.79 -13.22
C ALA A 87 -13.89 10.36 -12.68
N GLN A 88 -13.25 9.42 -13.39
CA GLN A 88 -13.12 8.03 -12.97
C GLN A 88 -12.15 7.90 -11.78
N GLU A 89 -11.06 8.67 -11.81
CA GLU A 89 -10.10 8.77 -10.72
C GLU A 89 -10.77 9.33 -9.45
N GLU A 90 -11.52 10.42 -9.55
CA GLU A 90 -12.26 11.00 -8.42
C GLU A 90 -13.28 10.01 -7.85
N ALA A 91 -14.03 9.31 -8.71
CA ALA A 91 -15.00 8.31 -8.29
C ALA A 91 -14.35 7.13 -7.54
N PHE A 92 -13.16 6.70 -7.98
CA PHE A 92 -12.38 5.68 -7.28
C PHE A 92 -11.89 6.19 -5.92
N TRP A 93 -11.24 7.35 -5.86
CA TRP A 93 -10.71 7.88 -4.60
C TRP A 93 -11.79 8.20 -3.58
N LYS A 94 -12.96 8.69 -4.02
CA LYS A 94 -14.11 8.88 -3.14
C LYS A 94 -14.64 7.57 -2.54
N CYS A 95 -14.53 6.46 -3.29
CA CYS A 95 -14.86 5.13 -2.77
C CYS A 95 -13.78 4.63 -1.79
N ALA A 96 -12.51 4.86 -2.09
CA ALA A 96 -11.37 4.38 -1.29
C ALA A 96 -11.14 5.18 0.01
N GLU A 97 -11.58 6.44 0.07
CA GLU A 97 -11.35 7.38 1.18
C GLU A 97 -11.66 6.83 2.59
N PRO A 98 -12.75 6.08 2.84
CA PRO A 98 -13.03 5.55 4.17
C PRO A 98 -11.97 4.55 4.66
N PHE A 99 -11.34 3.83 3.75
CA PHE A 99 -10.36 2.77 4.08
C PHE A 99 -8.95 3.34 4.29
N THR A 100 -8.60 4.41 3.58
CA THR A 100 -7.28 5.05 3.71
C THR A 100 -7.11 5.85 4.99
N LYS A 101 -8.21 6.38 5.54
CA LYS A 101 -8.22 7.10 6.83
C LYS A 101 -8.05 6.20 8.05
N GLU A 102 -8.31 4.89 7.91
CA GLU A 102 -8.23 3.92 8.99
C GLU A 102 -6.77 3.58 9.35
N VAL A 103 -5.85 3.64 8.38
CA VAL A 103 -4.43 3.28 8.56
C VAL A 103 -3.58 4.43 9.15
N ILE A 104 -4.04 5.68 9.05
CA ILE A 104 -3.30 6.88 9.52
C ILE A 104 -3.48 7.11 11.05
N ARG A 105 -4.30 6.30 11.73
CA ARG A 105 -4.77 6.57 13.10
C ARG A 105 -4.19 5.66 14.19
N GLU A 106 -3.22 4.81 13.87
CA GLU A 106 -2.50 3.95 14.83
C GLU A 106 -1.09 4.45 15.14
#